data_AF-A0A1S3IU84-F1
#
_entry.id   AF-A0A1S3IU84-F1
#
_cell.length_a   1.000
_cell.length_b   1.000
_cell.length_c   1.000
_cell.angle_alpha   90.00
_cell.angle_beta   90.00
_cell.angle_gamma   90.00
#
_symmetry.space_group_name_H-M   'P 1'
#
loop_
_entity.id
_entity.type
_entity.pdbx_description
1 polymer ?
#
loop_
_entity_poly.entity_id
_entity_poly.type
_entity_poly.pdbx_seq_one_letter_code
_entity_poly.pdbx_strand_id
1 'polypeptide(L)'
;MLKGLQHPNIVRFYDSWELVSPRGQKVIVMVTELMTSGTLKTYLKRFKKVNIKVLKNWCRQILKGLYFLHSRNPPVIHRDLKCDNIFITGTTGSVKIGDLGLATLKNKSFAKSVIGTPEFMAPEMYEEHYDELVDVYAVGMCMLEMATSEYPYSECTNAAQIYRRVTTVSSINT
;
A
#
# COMPACT_ATOMS: atom_id res chain seq x y z
N MET A 1 -0.68 11.50 14.81
CA MET A 1 -1.70 10.78 13.99
C MET A 1 -1.47 9.27 14.05
N LEU A 2 -0.35 8.76 13.55
CA LEU A 2 -0.12 7.31 13.40
C LEU A 2 -0.10 6.51 14.72
N LYS A 3 0.40 7.08 15.83
CA LYS A 3 0.41 6.42 17.17
C LYS A 3 -0.95 5.93 17.66
N GLY A 4 -2.04 6.60 17.25
CA GLY A 4 -3.40 6.25 17.68
C GLY A 4 -4.05 5.13 16.85
N LEU A 5 -3.40 4.69 15.76
CA LEU A 5 -3.95 3.69 14.85
C LEU A 5 -3.65 2.29 15.40
N GLN A 6 -4.66 1.66 15.98
CA GLN A 6 -4.58 0.29 16.51
C GLN A 6 -5.67 -0.57 15.88
N HIS A 7 -5.27 -1.53 15.06
CA HIS A 7 -6.15 -2.48 14.41
C HIS A 7 -5.38 -3.77 14.09
N PRO A 8 -5.98 -4.98 14.22
CA PRO A 8 -5.28 -6.25 14.00
C PRO A 8 -4.68 -6.42 12.59
N ASN A 9 -5.17 -5.68 11.60
CA ASN A 9 -4.67 -5.69 10.22
C ASN A 9 -3.85 -4.45 9.83
N ILE A 10 -3.39 -3.66 10.80
CA ILE A 10 -2.47 -2.53 10.60
C ILE A 10 -1.22 -2.78 11.45
N VAL A 11 -0.04 -2.59 10.87
CA VAL A 11 1.23 -2.67 11.61
C VAL A 11 1.24 -1.57 12.67
N ARG A 12 1.46 -1.94 13.93
CA ARG A 12 1.42 -0.97 15.03
C ARG A 12 2.57 0.03 14.88
N PHE A 13 2.22 1.31 14.94
CA PHE A 13 3.18 2.40 15.03
C PHE A 13 3.34 2.82 16.49
N TYR A 14 4.57 2.81 17.00
CA TYR A 14 4.88 3.16 18.39
C TYR A 14 5.33 4.61 18.51
N ASP A 15 6.34 5.02 17.74
CA ASP A 15 6.94 6.34 17.86
C ASP A 15 7.63 6.85 16.59
N SER A 16 7.89 8.16 16.55
CA SER A 16 8.79 8.80 15.60
C SER A 16 9.46 10.03 16.18
N TRP A 17 10.70 10.27 15.78
CA TRP A 17 11.44 11.48 16.12
C TRP A 17 12.38 11.87 14.98
N GLU A 18 12.80 13.14 14.97
CA GLU A 18 13.81 13.64 14.04
C GLU A 18 15.21 13.51 14.63
N LEU A 19 16.17 13.14 13.79
CA LEU A 19 17.59 13.16 14.07
C LEU A 19 18.29 13.99 13.00
N VAL A 20 19.43 14.59 13.36
CA VAL A 20 20.35 15.17 12.39
C VAL A 20 21.53 14.21 12.26
N SER A 21 21.75 13.70 11.04
CA SER A 21 22.88 12.81 10.76
C SER A 21 24.21 13.55 10.97
N PRO A 22 25.33 12.84 11.14
CA PRO A 22 26.65 13.47 11.22
C PRO A 22 27.00 14.32 9.98
N ARG A 23 26.27 14.17 8.87
CA ARG A 23 26.42 14.95 7.63
C ARG A 23 25.45 16.12 7.53
N GLY A 24 24.75 16.47 8.62
CA GLY A 24 23.77 17.56 8.67
C GLY A 24 22.41 17.25 8.03
N GLN A 25 22.15 16.00 7.64
CA GLN A 25 20.89 15.61 7.01
C GLN A 25 19.83 15.32 8.07
N LYS A 26 18.62 15.88 7.93
CA LYS A 26 17.48 15.50 8.77
C LYS A 26 17.00 14.11 8.40
N VAL A 27 16.82 13.26 9.41
CA VAL A 27 16.35 11.88 9.29
C VAL A 27 15.16 11.71 10.22
N ILE A 28 14.06 11.16 9.74
CA ILE A 28 12.93 10.77 10.58
C ILE A 28 13.11 9.30 10.94
N VAL A 29 13.19 9.00 12.24
CA VAL A 29 13.14 7.64 12.75
C VAL A 29 11.70 7.27 13.03
N MET A 30 11.29 6.06 12.64
CA MET A 30 9.96 5.51 12.91
C MET A 30 10.10 4.14 13.59
N VAL A 31 9.40 3.96 14.70
CA VAL A 31 9.38 2.71 15.48
C VAL A 31 8.04 2.04 15.28
N THR A 32 8.08 0.81 14.76
CA THR A 32 6.89 0.01 14.42
C THR A 32 7.00 -1.40 14.98
N GLU A 33 5.89 -2.13 14.95
CA GLU A 33 5.88 -3.57 15.20
C GLU A 33 6.74 -4.30 14.18
N LEU A 34 7.64 -5.15 14.69
CA LEU A 34 8.54 -5.95 13.86
C LEU A 34 7.77 -7.13 13.23
N MET A 35 7.73 -7.15 11.90
CA MET A 35 7.10 -8.21 11.12
C MET A 35 8.15 -9.22 10.64
N THR A 36 8.36 -10.30 11.39
CA THR A 36 9.47 -11.25 11.16
C THR A 36 9.25 -12.23 10.00
N SER A 37 8.02 -12.40 9.52
CA SER A 37 7.69 -13.38 8.46
C SER A 37 7.66 -12.79 7.05
N GLY A 38 8.15 -11.56 6.90
CA GLY A 38 8.24 -10.88 5.61
C GLY A 38 6.90 -10.39 5.07
N THR A 39 6.93 -10.06 3.78
CA THR A 39 5.84 -9.42 3.04
C THR A 39 5.13 -10.41 2.14
N LEU A 40 3.92 -10.08 1.67
CA LEU A 40 3.25 -10.84 0.62
C LEU A 40 4.13 -10.95 -0.62
N LYS A 41 4.88 -9.91 -0.99
CA LYS A 41 5.83 -9.97 -2.11
C LYS A 41 6.86 -11.08 -1.92
N THR A 42 7.50 -11.14 -0.75
CA THR A 42 8.49 -12.18 -0.46
C THR A 42 7.86 -13.58 -0.43
N TYR A 43 6.63 -13.68 0.05
CA TYR A 43 5.86 -14.93 0.02
C TYR A 43 5.59 -15.39 -1.42
N LEU A 44 5.10 -14.52 -2.30
CA LEU A 44 4.80 -14.86 -3.70
C LEU A 44 6.04 -15.26 -4.49
N LYS A 45 7.19 -14.63 -4.21
CA LYS A 45 8.49 -15.06 -4.77
C LYS A 45 8.87 -16.47 -4.34
N ARG A 46 8.57 -16.85 -3.10
CA ARG A 46 8.92 -18.16 -2.53
C ARG A 46 7.92 -19.25 -2.94
N PHE A 47 6.63 -18.92 -3.01
CA PHE A 47 5.54 -19.85 -3.26
C PHE A 47 4.80 -19.46 -4.54
N LYS A 48 4.99 -20.23 -5.60
CA LYS A 48 4.46 -19.94 -6.96
C LYS A 48 2.94 -19.99 -7.10
N LYS A 49 2.21 -20.49 -6.09
CA LYS A 49 0.74 -20.56 -6.11
C LYS A 49 0.19 -20.30 -4.72
N VAL A 50 -0.78 -19.39 -4.63
CA VAL A 50 -1.53 -19.13 -3.41
C VAL A 50 -2.83 -19.93 -3.44
N ASN A 51 -3.14 -20.64 -2.35
CA ASN A 51 -4.43 -21.31 -2.22
C ASN A 51 -5.57 -20.27 -2.20
N ILE A 52 -6.64 -20.50 -2.96
CA ILE A 52 -7.76 -19.56 -3.07
C ILE A 52 -8.41 -19.20 -1.71
N LYS A 53 -8.43 -20.13 -0.75
CA LYS A 53 -8.94 -19.87 0.60
C LYS A 53 -8.02 -18.89 1.36
N VAL A 54 -6.71 -19.02 1.17
CA VAL A 54 -5.71 -18.12 1.76
C VAL A 54 -5.80 -16.74 1.12
N LEU A 55 -5.86 -16.67 -0.23
CA LEU A 55 -6.06 -15.42 -0.97
C LEU A 55 -7.31 -14.69 -0.50
N LYS A 56 -8.46 -15.37 -0.46
CA LYS A 56 -9.73 -14.80 0.04
C LYS A 56 -9.59 -14.27 1.48
N ASN A 57 -8.91 -15.02 2.33
CA ASN A 57 -8.69 -14.63 3.72
C ASN A 57 -7.80 -13.39 3.85
N TRP A 58 -6.73 -13.28 3.07
CA TRP A 58 -5.83 -12.13 3.05
C TRP A 58 -6.51 -10.89 2.46
N CYS A 59 -7.21 -11.00 1.33
CA CYS A 59 -7.97 -9.88 0.76
C CYS A 59 -8.99 -9.32 1.78
N ARG A 60 -9.72 -10.19 2.48
CA ARG A 60 -10.66 -9.77 3.53
C ARG A 60 -9.97 -9.01 4.66
N GLN A 61 -8.76 -9.41 5.05
CA GLN A 61 -8.00 -8.75 6.11
C GLN A 61 -7.44 -7.40 5.67
N ILE A 62 -6.95 -7.30 4.43
CA ILE A 62 -6.50 -6.04 3.82
C ILE A 62 -7.69 -5.05 3.78
N LEU A 63 -8.85 -5.49 3.29
CA LEU A 63 -10.06 -4.65 3.24
C LEU A 63 -10.51 -4.19 4.64
N LYS A 64 -10.42 -5.05 5.66
CA LYS A 64 -10.69 -4.64 7.05
C LYS A 64 -9.71 -3.57 7.54
N GLY A 65 -8.42 -3.70 7.22
CA GLY A 65 -7.40 -2.71 7.53
C GLY A 65 -7.69 -1.36 6.85
N LEU A 66 -7.98 -1.37 5.56
CA LEU A 66 -8.32 -0.14 4.82
C LEU A 66 -9.60 0.51 5.33
N TYR A 67 -10.66 -0.25 5.56
CA TYR A 67 -11.89 0.27 6.15
C TYR A 67 -11.64 0.97 7.50
N PHE A 68 -10.76 0.41 8.33
CA PHE A 68 -10.34 1.05 9.57
C PHE A 68 -9.64 2.40 9.33
N LEU A 69 -8.75 2.50 8.34
CA LEU A 69 -8.06 3.75 7.99
C LEU A 69 -9.03 4.80 7.40
N HIS A 70 -9.89 4.40 6.48
CA HIS A 70 -10.84 5.28 5.80
C HIS A 70 -11.96 5.77 6.74
N SER A 71 -12.30 4.99 7.78
CA SER A 71 -13.25 5.39 8.83
C SER A 71 -12.68 6.33 9.90
N ARG A 72 -11.40 6.73 9.80
CA ARG A 72 -10.85 7.75 10.71
C ARG A 72 -11.44 9.12 10.39
N ASN A 73 -11.39 10.04 11.35
CA ASN A 73 -11.81 11.42 11.14
C ASN A 73 -10.62 12.38 11.42
N PRO A 74 -10.04 13.01 10.39
CA PRO A 74 -10.33 12.82 8.95
C PRO A 74 -9.84 11.45 8.42
N PRO A 75 -10.37 10.96 7.27
CA PRO A 75 -9.93 9.70 6.66
C PRO A 75 -8.43 9.67 6.39
N VAL A 76 -7.81 8.51 6.65
CA VAL A 76 -6.40 8.26 6.36
C VAL A 76 -6.30 7.48 5.06
N ILE A 77 -5.63 8.04 4.05
CA ILE A 77 -5.39 7.39 2.75
C ILE A 77 -3.97 6.81 2.75
N HIS A 78 -3.81 5.54 2.36
CA HIS A 78 -2.53 4.85 2.39
C HIS A 78 -1.58 5.32 1.27
N ARG A 79 -2.09 5.43 0.03
CA ARG A 79 -1.39 5.95 -1.18
C ARG A 79 -0.25 5.12 -1.77
N ASP A 80 0.35 4.19 -1.02
CA ASP A 80 1.36 3.26 -1.55
C ASP A 80 1.08 1.81 -1.14
N LEU A 81 -0.18 1.39 -1.27
CA LEU A 81 -0.56 0.02 -0.94
C LEU A 81 -0.08 -0.93 -2.05
N LYS A 82 0.71 -1.95 -1.67
CA LYS A 82 1.28 -2.95 -2.57
C LYS A 82 1.67 -4.20 -1.77
N CYS A 83 1.93 -5.31 -2.44
CA CYS A 83 2.33 -6.56 -1.78
C CYS A 83 3.64 -6.43 -0.98
N ASP A 84 4.52 -5.47 -1.30
CA ASP A 84 5.72 -5.15 -0.52
C ASP A 84 5.41 -4.48 0.82
N ASN A 85 4.27 -3.79 0.94
CA ASN A 85 3.85 -3.07 2.15
C ASN A 85 2.81 -3.85 2.97
N ILE A 86 2.50 -5.10 2.59
CA ILE A 86 1.58 -5.97 3.33
C ILE A 86 2.39 -7.12 3.92
N PHE A 87 2.39 -7.21 5.24
CA PHE A 87 3.22 -8.14 6.01
C PHE A 87 2.42 -9.33 6.50
N ILE A 88 3.05 -10.51 6.55
CA ILE A 88 2.45 -11.72 7.09
C ILE A 88 2.88 -11.87 8.56
N THR A 89 1.93 -12.24 9.43
CA THR A 89 2.22 -12.65 10.80
C THR A 89 2.51 -14.15 10.84
N GLY A 90 3.71 -14.57 11.23
CA GLY A 90 4.08 -16.00 11.24
C GLY A 90 3.29 -16.86 12.21
N THR A 91 2.81 -16.28 13.32
CA THR A 91 2.09 -17.02 14.38
C THR A 91 0.66 -17.42 13.99
N THR A 92 0.01 -16.68 13.09
CA THR A 92 -1.41 -16.91 12.75
C THR A 92 -1.70 -16.97 11.24
N GLY A 93 -0.71 -16.67 10.38
CA GLY A 93 -0.92 -16.54 8.94
C GLY A 93 -1.81 -15.36 8.53
N SER A 94 -2.09 -14.43 9.46
CA SER A 94 -2.80 -13.17 9.20
C SER A 94 -1.91 -12.16 8.47
N VAL A 95 -2.52 -11.09 7.93
CA VAL A 95 -1.81 -10.00 7.25
C VAL A 95 -2.04 -8.65 7.92
N LYS A 96 -1.02 -7.79 7.85
CA LYS A 96 -1.05 -6.42 8.36
C LYS A 96 -0.54 -5.45 7.29
N ILE A 97 -1.26 -4.35 7.08
CA ILE A 97 -0.84 -3.25 6.22
C ILE A 97 0.20 -2.43 6.99
N GLY A 98 1.37 -2.25 6.40
CA GLY A 98 2.48 -1.45 6.94
C GLY A 98 2.84 -0.29 6.01
N ASP A 99 3.94 0.38 6.32
CA ASP A 99 4.47 1.53 5.59
C ASP A 99 3.46 2.66 5.33
N LEU A 100 2.95 3.23 6.43
CA LEU A 100 2.17 4.46 6.42
C LEU A 100 3.05 5.72 6.29
N GLY A 101 4.32 5.59 5.89
CA GLY A 101 5.25 6.72 5.75
C GLY A 101 4.82 7.73 4.69
N LEU A 102 4.02 7.27 3.72
CA LEU A 102 3.42 8.08 2.69
C LEU A 102 1.92 8.31 2.92
N ALA A 103 1.35 7.89 4.05
CA ALA A 103 -0.07 8.12 4.31
C ALA A 103 -0.37 9.60 4.55
N THR A 104 -1.53 10.07 4.11
CA THR A 104 -1.99 11.45 4.35
C THR A 104 -3.44 11.48 4.83
N LEU A 105 -3.83 12.63 5.36
CA LEU A 105 -5.22 12.95 5.64
C LEU A 105 -5.87 13.49 4.36
N LYS A 106 -7.13 13.10 4.10
CA LYS A 106 -7.90 13.57 2.93
C LYS A 106 -7.89 15.10 2.75
N ASN A 107 -7.89 15.87 3.84
CA ASN A 107 -7.89 17.35 3.79
C ASN A 107 -6.51 17.95 3.41
N LYS A 108 -5.47 17.13 3.23
CA LYS A 108 -4.10 17.53 2.86
C LYS A 108 -3.62 16.80 1.59
N SER A 109 -4.53 16.28 0.76
CA SER A 109 -4.18 15.46 -0.43
C SER A 109 -3.52 16.23 -1.58
N PHE A 110 -3.29 17.55 -1.45
CA PHE A 110 -2.45 18.35 -2.36
C PHE A 110 -0.96 17.97 -2.25
N ALA A 111 -0.58 16.79 -2.73
CA ALA A 111 0.81 16.37 -2.82
C ALA A 111 1.35 16.68 -4.23
N LYS A 112 2.27 17.66 -4.32
CA LYS A 112 2.91 18.15 -5.56
C LYS A 112 3.94 17.19 -6.19
N SER A 113 3.96 15.92 -5.79
CA SER A 113 4.91 14.94 -6.31
C SER A 113 4.21 13.61 -6.52
N VAL A 114 4.45 13.01 -7.68
CA VAL A 114 4.03 11.63 -7.99
C VAL A 114 4.74 10.70 -7.01
N ILE A 115 3.98 10.18 -6.05
CA ILE A 115 4.43 9.26 -5.00
C ILE A 115 3.70 7.93 -5.24
N GLY A 116 4.41 6.82 -5.04
CA GLY A 116 3.85 5.48 -5.13
C GLY A 116 4.58 4.61 -6.15
N THR A 117 4.03 3.41 -6.36
CA THR A 117 4.57 2.40 -7.27
C THR A 117 3.65 2.29 -8.48
N PRO A 118 4.07 2.67 -9.70
CA PRO A 118 3.19 2.84 -10.87
C PRO A 118 2.23 1.68 -11.15
N GLU A 119 2.66 0.45 -10.90
CA GLU A 119 1.88 -0.77 -11.10
C GLU A 119 0.63 -0.86 -10.21
N PHE A 120 0.62 -0.15 -9.09
CA PHE A 120 -0.46 -0.14 -8.09
C PHE A 120 -1.19 1.20 -8.00
N MET A 121 -0.78 2.20 -8.78
CA MET A 121 -1.34 3.55 -8.73
C MET A 121 -2.57 3.67 -9.63
N ALA A 122 -3.63 4.27 -9.07
CA ALA A 122 -4.81 4.64 -9.82
C ALA A 122 -4.53 5.82 -10.76
N PRO A 123 -5.23 5.95 -11.91
CA PRO A 123 -5.00 7.03 -12.88
C PRO A 123 -5.14 8.43 -12.29
N GLU A 124 -6.11 8.65 -11.42
CA GLU A 124 -6.38 9.96 -10.79
C GLU A 124 -5.25 10.40 -9.84
N MET A 125 -4.36 9.49 -9.41
CA MET A 125 -3.18 9.86 -8.62
C MET A 125 -2.20 10.74 -9.41
N TYR A 126 -2.28 10.78 -10.74
CA TYR A 126 -1.48 11.67 -11.59
C TYR A 126 -2.07 13.07 -11.73
N GLU A 127 -3.34 13.28 -11.38
CA GLU A 127 -4.08 14.54 -11.53
C GLU A 127 -4.15 15.36 -10.22
N GLU A 128 -3.38 14.95 -9.20
CA GLU A 128 -3.27 15.53 -7.85
C GLU A 128 -4.58 15.59 -7.04
N HIS A 129 -5.73 15.25 -7.63
CA HIS A 129 -7.04 15.18 -7.00
C HIS A 129 -7.50 13.73 -6.91
N TYR A 130 -7.39 13.17 -5.71
CA TYR A 130 -7.81 11.80 -5.44
C TYR A 130 -8.32 11.66 -4.00
N ASP A 131 -9.07 10.58 -3.77
CA ASP A 131 -9.64 10.23 -2.48
C ASP A 131 -9.22 8.82 -2.05
N GLU A 132 -9.92 8.24 -1.08
CA GLU A 132 -9.66 6.90 -0.56
C GLU A 132 -9.80 5.77 -1.60
N LEU A 133 -10.43 6.00 -2.76
CA LEU A 133 -10.65 4.99 -3.78
C LEU A 133 -9.35 4.54 -4.47
N VAL A 134 -8.28 5.35 -4.39
CA VAL A 134 -6.95 4.93 -4.88
C VAL A 134 -6.42 3.71 -4.14
N ASP A 135 -6.75 3.58 -2.85
CA ASP A 135 -6.36 2.40 -2.07
C ASP A 135 -7.18 1.17 -2.51
N VAL A 136 -8.41 1.36 -2.99
CA VAL A 136 -9.26 0.27 -3.52
C VAL A 136 -8.70 -0.24 -4.85
N TYR A 137 -8.28 0.65 -5.74
CA TYR A 137 -7.57 0.28 -6.96
C TYR A 137 -6.31 -0.55 -6.64
N ALA A 138 -5.52 -0.09 -5.67
CA ALA A 138 -4.31 -0.78 -5.23
C ALA A 138 -4.59 -2.17 -4.63
N VAL A 139 -5.71 -2.37 -3.92
CA VAL A 139 -6.17 -3.71 -3.50
C VAL A 139 -6.44 -4.61 -4.69
N GLY A 140 -7.07 -4.09 -5.74
CA GLY A 140 -7.28 -4.81 -6.99
C GLY A 140 -5.98 -5.34 -7.58
N MET A 141 -4.95 -4.49 -7.63
CA MET A 141 -3.62 -4.86 -8.12
C MET A 141 -2.90 -5.86 -7.21
N CYS A 142 -3.03 -5.73 -5.89
CA CYS A 142 -2.51 -6.74 -4.95
C CYS A 142 -3.21 -8.10 -5.11
N MET A 143 -4.54 -8.09 -5.32
CA MET A 143 -5.32 -9.30 -5.57
C MET A 143 -4.93 -9.95 -6.90
N LEU A 144 -4.71 -9.16 -7.94
CA LEU A 144 -4.20 -9.62 -9.23
C LEU A 144 -2.85 -10.31 -9.06
N GLU A 145 -1.88 -9.66 -8.42
CA GLU A 145 -0.55 -10.22 -8.18
C GLU A 145 -0.61 -11.53 -7.36
N MET A 146 -1.45 -11.59 -6.33
CA MET A 146 -1.64 -12.82 -5.55
C MET A 146 -2.28 -13.96 -6.35
N ALA A 147 -3.19 -13.64 -7.28
CA ALA A 147 -3.90 -14.64 -8.08
C ALA A 147 -3.03 -15.21 -9.20
N THR A 148 -2.22 -14.36 -9.85
CA THR A 148 -1.36 -14.75 -10.97
C THR A 148 0.03 -15.18 -10.54
N SER A 149 0.48 -14.73 -9.36
CA SER A 149 1.89 -14.79 -8.93
C SER A 149 2.84 -14.07 -9.91
N GLU A 150 2.31 -13.13 -10.68
CA GLU A 150 3.03 -12.29 -11.63
C GLU A 150 2.87 -10.83 -11.25
N TYR A 151 3.94 -10.04 -11.44
CA TYR A 151 3.89 -8.62 -11.14
C TYR A 151 3.01 -7.89 -12.18
N PRO A 152 2.05 -7.04 -11.75
CA PRO A 152 1.20 -6.31 -12.69
C PRO A 152 2.05 -5.49 -13.67
N TYR A 153 1.62 -5.44 -14.94
CA TYR A 153 2.32 -4.74 -16.02
C TYR A 153 3.77 -5.19 -16.29
N SER A 154 4.12 -6.45 -15.99
CA SER A 154 5.47 -6.98 -16.27
C SER A 154 5.89 -6.93 -17.74
N GLU A 155 4.94 -6.75 -18.66
CA GLU A 155 5.17 -6.53 -20.09
C GLU A 155 5.65 -5.10 -20.43
N CYS A 156 5.57 -4.15 -19.49
CA CYS A 156 6.07 -2.79 -19.66
C CYS A 156 7.55 -2.68 -19.29
N THR A 157 8.32 -1.91 -20.05
CA THR A 157 9.76 -1.72 -19.82
C THR A 157 10.10 -0.52 -18.93
N ASN A 158 9.12 0.37 -18.69
CA ASN A 158 9.29 1.54 -17.83
C ASN A 158 7.93 2.10 -17.35
N ALA A 159 7.99 2.93 -16.30
CA ALA A 159 6.83 3.58 -15.70
C ALA A 159 5.99 4.42 -16.69
N ALA A 160 6.62 5.05 -17.69
CA ALA A 160 5.90 5.85 -18.68
C ALA A 160 5.03 5.01 -19.62
N GLN A 161 5.34 3.72 -19.82
CA GLN A 161 4.45 2.81 -20.54
C GLN A 161 3.24 2.40 -19.69
N ILE A 162 3.46 2.14 -18.39
CA ILE A 162 2.39 1.82 -17.44
C ILE A 162 1.42 3.00 -17.35
N TYR A 163 1.93 4.21 -17.12
CA TYR A 163 1.15 5.45 -17.10
C TYR A 163 0.25 5.58 -18.34
N ARG A 164 0.82 5.38 -19.54
CA ARG A 164 0.07 5.47 -20.80
C ARG A 164 -1.06 4.43 -20.86
N ARG A 165 -0.82 3.19 -20.43
CA ARG A 165 -1.86 2.15 -20.43
C ARG A 165 -2.97 2.44 -19.44
N VAL A 166 -2.62 2.86 -18.23
CA VAL A 166 -3.60 3.12 -17.16
C VAL A 166 -4.49 4.33 -17.50
N THR A 167 -3.91 5.39 -18.05
CA THR A 167 -4.66 6.62 -18.38
C THR A 167 -5.48 6.51 -19.67
N THR A 168 -5.01 5.78 -20.69
CA THR A 168 -5.75 5.63 -21.97
C THR A 168 -7.02 4.80 -21.86
N VAL A 169 -7.07 3.80 -20.96
CA VAL A 169 -8.28 3.00 -20.72
C VAL A 169 -9.39 3.82 -20.04
N SER A 170 -9.01 4.82 -19.24
CA SER A 170 -9.95 5.69 -18.53
C SER A 170 -10.72 6.63 -19.46
N SER A 171 -10.15 6.98 -20.62
CA SER A 171 -10.75 7.89 -21.61
C SER A 171 -11.85 7.26 -22.48
N ILE A 172 -12.16 5.97 -22.33
CA ILE A 172 -13.13 5.26 -23.17
C ILE A 172 -14.56 5.30 -22.57
N ASN A 173 -14.72 5.73 -21.32
CA ASN A 173 -16.01 5.75 -20.61
C ASN A 173 -16.55 7.16 -20.27
N THR A 174 -16.15 8.19 -21.01
CA THR A 174 -16.74 9.55 -20.99
C THR A 174 -17.21 9.93 -22.38
#